data_AF-A0A7W1AF12-F1
#
_entry.id   AF-A0A7W1AF12-F1
#
_cell.length_a   1.000
_cell.length_b   1.000
_cell.length_c   1.000
_cell.angle_alpha   90.00
_cell.angle_beta   90.00
_cell.angle_gamma   90.00
#
_symmetry.space_group_name_H-M   'P 1'
#
loop_
_entity.id
_entity.type
_entity.pdbx_description
1 polymer ?
#
loop_
_entity_poly.entity_id
_entity_poly.type
_entity_poly.pdbx_seq_one_letter_code
_entity_poly.pdbx_strand_id
1 'polypeptide(L)'
;MPTPQSFVFRLTMAASLGVLFDPGAELKVLRVTPAGDAAPTTAVTVVFDRPVAGSLDRSVDPRAVFAIAPAVPGTVDWRDPVTLRFRPAAPLTPNTT
;
A
#
# COMPACT_ATOMS: atom_id res chain seq x y z
N MET A 1 14.94 -69.72 7.76
CA MET A 1 15.42 -68.52 8.48
C MET A 1 15.43 -67.34 7.51
N PRO A 2 14.58 -66.31 7.67
CA PRO A 2 14.72 -65.06 6.93
C PRO A 2 15.52 -64.03 7.74
N THR A 3 16.41 -63.29 7.07
CA THR A 3 17.16 -62.16 7.64
C THR A 3 16.41 -60.86 7.34
N PRO A 4 16.16 -59.98 8.32
CA PRO A 4 15.56 -58.67 8.09
C PRO A 4 16.64 -57.63 7.75
N GLN A 5 16.48 -56.88 6.66
CA GLN A 5 17.31 -55.71 6.37
C GLN A 5 16.43 -54.46 6.26
N SER A 6 16.43 -53.68 7.34
CA SER A 6 15.85 -52.34 7.41
C SER A 6 16.94 -51.33 7.10
N PHE A 7 16.80 -50.49 6.06
CA PHE A 7 17.64 -49.29 5.94
C PHE A 7 16.90 -48.08 5.35
N VAL A 8 16.62 -47.16 6.28
CA VAL A 8 16.85 -45.70 6.24
C VAL A 8 16.08 -44.88 5.18
N PHE A 9 15.04 -44.22 5.68
CA PHE A 9 14.34 -43.11 5.04
C PHE A 9 15.26 -41.87 5.04
N ARG A 10 15.77 -41.46 3.87
CA ARG A 10 16.44 -40.16 3.71
C ARG A 10 15.38 -39.10 3.43
N LEU A 11 15.04 -38.32 4.46
CA LEU A 11 14.17 -37.16 4.34
C LEU A 11 15.02 -35.96 3.86
N THR A 12 14.95 -35.63 2.58
CA THR A 12 15.52 -34.39 2.05
C THR A 12 14.57 -33.25 2.38
N MET A 13 14.92 -32.44 3.38
CA MET A 13 14.18 -31.23 3.75
C MET A 13 14.50 -30.12 2.74
N ALA A 14 13.64 -29.93 1.75
CA ALA A 14 13.63 -28.71 0.95
C ALA A 14 12.96 -27.59 1.77
N ALA A 15 13.75 -26.62 2.23
CA ALA A 15 13.23 -25.41 2.86
C ALA A 15 12.61 -24.52 1.77
N SER A 16 11.30 -24.61 1.56
CA SER A 16 10.57 -23.64 0.77
C SER A 16 10.43 -22.34 1.59
N LEU A 17 11.11 -21.28 1.15
CA LEU A 17 10.80 -19.90 1.53
C LEU A 17 9.40 -19.55 1.00
N GLY A 18 8.37 -19.90 1.75
CA GLY A 18 7.03 -19.38 1.53
C GLY A 18 7.00 -17.93 2.02
N VAL A 19 7.08 -16.97 1.10
CA VAL A 19 6.59 -15.62 1.41
C VAL A 19 5.08 -15.78 1.59
N LEU A 20 4.62 -15.73 2.84
CA LEU A 20 3.20 -15.64 3.16
C LEU A 20 2.72 -14.25 2.70
N PHE A 21 2.40 -14.13 1.42
CA PHE A 21 1.50 -13.08 0.98
C PHE A 21 0.14 -13.40 1.61
N ASP A 22 -0.34 -12.51 2.49
CA ASP A 22 -1.71 -12.55 2.98
C ASP A 22 -2.55 -11.63 2.07
N PRO A 23 -3.15 -12.16 0.99
CA PRO A 23 -3.98 -11.37 0.07
C PRO A 23 -5.33 -10.97 0.69
N GLY A 24 -5.61 -11.37 1.94
CA GLY A 24 -6.91 -11.18 2.60
C GLY A 24 -6.92 -10.12 3.70
N ALA A 25 -5.76 -9.71 4.21
CA ALA A 25 -5.68 -8.64 5.21
C ALA A 25 -6.08 -7.30 4.58
N GLU A 26 -7.18 -6.71 5.04
CA GLU A 26 -7.68 -5.40 4.62
C GLU A 26 -6.56 -4.35 4.63
N LEU A 27 -6.40 -3.61 3.54
CA LEU A 27 -5.44 -2.51 3.44
C LEU A 27 -5.81 -1.41 4.45
N LYS A 28 -4.87 -1.00 5.30
CA LYS A 28 -5.15 -0.01 6.34
C LYS A 28 -4.51 1.33 6.01
N VAL A 29 -5.26 2.39 6.22
CA VAL A 29 -4.71 3.75 6.26
C VAL A 29 -4.12 3.98 7.65
N LEU A 30 -2.81 4.21 7.72
CA LEU A 30 -2.12 4.54 8.97
C LEU A 30 -2.25 6.02 9.32
N ARG A 31 -2.21 6.88 8.30
CA ARG A 31 -2.21 8.31 8.50
C ARG A 31 -2.79 9.03 7.30
N VAL A 32 -3.59 10.06 7.60
CA VAL A 32 -3.95 11.11 6.65
C VAL A 32 -3.43 12.42 7.20
N THR A 33 -2.79 13.22 6.36
CA THR A 33 -2.40 14.59 6.67
C THR A 33 -2.90 15.53 5.58
N PRO A 34 -3.29 16.77 5.90
CA PRO A 34 -3.39 17.33 7.25
C PRO A 34 -4.52 16.66 8.05
N ALA A 35 -4.40 16.64 9.38
CA ALA A 35 -5.41 16.07 10.29
C ALA A 35 -6.38 17.13 10.85
N GLY A 36 -6.20 18.39 10.46
CA GLY A 36 -6.99 19.53 10.89
C GLY A 36 -6.80 20.69 9.92
N ASP A 37 -6.97 21.92 10.42
CA ASP A 37 -6.87 23.12 9.59
C ASP A 37 -5.52 23.23 8.87
N ALA A 38 -5.58 23.67 7.62
CA ALA A 38 -4.42 23.77 6.77
C ALA A 38 -4.55 24.93 5.79
N ALA A 39 -3.42 25.39 5.28
CA ALA A 39 -3.41 26.36 4.20
C ALA A 39 -4.14 25.78 2.96
N PRO A 40 -4.84 26.59 2.16
CA PRO A 40 -5.62 26.11 1.00
C PRO A 40 -4.81 25.44 -0.12
N THR A 41 -3.48 25.54 -0.07
CA THR A 41 -2.56 24.90 -1.02
C THR A 41 -1.90 23.64 -0.45
N THR A 42 -2.22 23.28 0.80
CA THR A 42 -1.64 22.12 1.48
C THR A 42 -1.99 20.84 0.73
N ALA A 43 -0.97 20.00 0.51
CA ALA A 43 -1.16 18.68 -0.08
C ALA A 43 -1.82 17.73 0.93
N VAL A 44 -2.73 16.88 0.45
CA VAL A 44 -3.24 15.75 1.22
C VAL A 44 -2.30 14.57 1.02
N THR A 45 -1.90 13.91 2.09
CA THR A 45 -1.05 12.72 2.06
C THR A 45 -1.73 11.59 2.81
N VAL A 46 -1.74 10.40 2.21
CA VAL A 46 -2.27 9.18 2.77
C VAL A 46 -1.14 8.16 2.85
N VAL A 47 -0.88 7.65 4.06
CA VAL A 47 0.13 6.62 4.31
C VAL A 47 -0.57 5.31 4.66
N PHE A 48 -0.20 4.25 3.96
CA PHE A 48 -0.76 2.91 4.13
C PHE A 48 0.12 2.01 5.02
N ASP A 49 -0.46 0.94 5.54
CA ASP A 49 0.22 -0.03 6.40
C ASP A 49 1.23 -0.92 5.67
N ARG A 50 1.15 -0.95 4.34
CA ARG A 50 2.01 -1.76 3.45
C ARG A 50 2.08 -1.14 2.05
N PRO A 51 3.02 -1.59 1.19
CA PRO A 51 3.11 -1.14 -0.18
C PRO A 51 1.81 -1.39 -0.96
N VAL A 52 1.29 -0.35 -1.61
CA VAL A 52 0.13 -0.43 -2.52
C VAL A 52 0.59 -0.29 -3.97
N ALA A 53 1.51 0.63 -4.23
CA ALA A 53 2.25 0.65 -5.47
C ALA A 53 3.38 -0.39 -5.38
N GLY A 54 3.45 -1.31 -6.35
CA GLY A 54 4.53 -2.31 -6.38
C GLY A 54 5.91 -1.67 -6.58
N SER A 55 6.00 -0.70 -7.50
CA SER A 55 7.14 0.20 -7.71
C SER A 55 6.59 1.52 -8.29
N LEU A 56 7.31 2.64 -8.16
CA LEU A 56 6.90 3.91 -8.76
C LEU A 56 6.72 3.78 -10.29
N ASP A 57 7.55 2.98 -10.95
CA ASP A 57 7.52 2.75 -12.41
C ASP A 57 6.45 1.75 -12.87
N ARG A 58 5.93 0.92 -11.96
CA ARG A 58 4.83 -0.03 -12.18
C ARG A 58 3.83 0.06 -11.04
N SER A 59 3.28 1.27 -10.86
CA SER A 59 2.33 1.56 -9.81
C SER A 59 0.89 1.30 -10.28
N VAL A 60 0.02 0.96 -9.32
CA VAL A 60 -1.42 1.07 -9.51
C VAL A 60 -1.75 2.53 -9.83
N ASP A 61 -2.67 2.79 -10.76
CA ASP A 61 -3.11 4.17 -11.02
C ASP A 61 -3.61 4.80 -9.70
N PRO A 62 -2.97 5.88 -9.20
CA PRO A 62 -3.35 6.49 -7.94
C PRO A 62 -4.81 7.01 -7.95
N ARG A 63 -5.37 7.32 -9.13
CA ARG A 63 -6.79 7.73 -9.24
C ARG A 63 -7.78 6.59 -9.04
N ALA A 64 -7.35 5.33 -9.19
CA ALA A 64 -8.21 4.18 -8.93
C ALA A 64 -8.43 3.91 -7.43
N VAL A 65 -7.58 4.48 -6.58
CA VAL A 65 -7.59 4.24 -5.12
C VAL A 65 -7.86 5.50 -4.29
N PHE A 66 -7.83 6.69 -4.91
CA PHE A 66 -8.02 7.96 -4.24
C PHE A 66 -9.30 8.66 -4.71
N ALA A 67 -10.12 9.08 -3.75
CA ALA A 67 -11.21 10.01 -3.95
C ALA A 67 -11.19 11.07 -2.84
N ILE A 68 -11.62 12.28 -3.17
CA ILE A 68 -11.82 13.38 -2.23
C ILE A 68 -13.18 14.01 -2.48
N ALA A 69 -13.86 14.39 -1.40
CA ALA A 69 -15.14 15.08 -1.42
C ALA A 69 -14.99 16.41 -0.64
N PRO A 70 -15.47 17.55 -1.17
CA PRO A 70 -15.96 17.72 -2.54
C PRO A 70 -14.87 17.39 -3.58
N ALA A 71 -15.29 17.01 -4.78
CA ALA A 71 -14.35 16.74 -5.86
C ALA A 71 -13.68 18.05 -6.29
N VAL A 72 -12.34 18.10 -6.18
CA VAL A 72 -11.55 19.28 -6.55
C VAL A 72 -10.50 18.91 -7.60
N PRO A 73 -10.26 19.76 -8.61
CA PRO A 73 -9.18 19.56 -9.57
C PRO A 73 -7.80 19.50 -8.88
N GLY A 74 -6.99 18.54 -9.28
CA GLY A 74 -5.62 18.40 -8.77
C GLY A 74 -4.89 17.20 -9.35
N THR A 75 -3.67 17.01 -8.84
CA THR A 75 -2.78 15.92 -9.22
C THR A 75 -2.67 14.94 -8.08
N VAL A 76 -2.86 13.65 -8.37
CA VAL A 76 -2.60 12.56 -7.43
C VAL A 76 -1.37 11.81 -7.92
N ASP A 77 -0.39 11.61 -7.05
CA ASP A 77 0.84 10.87 -7.34
C ASP A 77 1.24 9.96 -6.17
N TRP A 78 1.88 8.83 -6.47
CA TRP A 78 2.60 8.05 -5.47
C TRP A 78 3.92 8.76 -5.18
N ARG A 79 4.17 9.08 -3.90
CA ARG A 79 5.46 9.64 -3.46
C ARG A 79 6.50 8.54 -3.23
N ASP A 80 6.04 7.41 -2.74
CA ASP A 80 6.76 6.18 -2.50
C ASP A 80 5.73 5.02 -2.49
N PRO A 81 6.15 3.75 -2.40
CA PRO A 81 5.24 2.60 -2.44
C PRO A 81 4.09 2.60 -1.40
N VAL A 82 4.23 3.33 -0.30
CA VAL A 82 3.26 3.36 0.81
C VAL A 82 2.57 4.72 0.98
N THR A 83 2.93 5.73 0.18
CA THR A 83 2.47 7.10 0.38
C THR A 83 1.88 7.67 -0.90
N LEU A 84 0.58 7.96 -0.85
CA LEU A 84 -0.14 8.67 -1.91
C LEU A 84 -0.28 10.14 -1.54
N ARG A 85 -0.13 11.03 -2.53
CA ARG A 85 -0.23 12.47 -2.34
C ARG A 85 -1.16 13.10 -3.37
N PHE A 86 -2.09 13.91 -2.89
CA PHE A 86 -2.91 14.80 -3.70
C PHE A 86 -2.47 16.26 -3.53
N ARG A 87 -2.31 16.97 -4.65
CA ARG A 87 -2.03 18.40 -4.70
C ARG A 87 -3.17 19.11 -5.44
N PRO A 88 -3.88 20.06 -4.79
CA PRO A 88 -4.86 20.89 -5.46
C PRO A 88 -4.23 21.62 -6.66
N ALA A 89 -4.96 21.75 -7.78
CA ALA A 89 -4.49 22.49 -8.95
C ALA A 89 -4.49 24.02 -8.72
N ALA A 90 -5.30 24.48 -7.77
CA ALA A 90 -5.41 25.86 -7.32
C ALA A 90 -5.70 25.88 -5.81
N PRO A 91 -5.48 27.01 -5.12
CA PRO A 91 -5.88 27.14 -3.72
C PRO A 91 -7.35 26.78 -3.52
N LEU A 92 -7.65 25.95 -2.52
CA LEU A 92 -9.02 25.62 -2.15
C LEU A 92 -9.78 26.86 -1.66
N THR A 93 -11.10 26.84 -1.76
CA THR A 93 -11.92 27.86 -1.10
C THR A 93 -11.71 27.76 0.41
N PRO A 94 -11.55 28.86 1.15
CA PRO A 94 -11.48 28.82 2.61
C PRO A 94 -12.67 28.08 3.19
N ASN A 95 -12.43 27.29 4.24
CA ASN A 95 -13.44 26.45 4.92
C ASN A 95 -14.06 25.34 4.05
N THR A 96 -13.33 24.86 3.03
CA THR A 96 -13.70 23.61 2.34
C THR A 96 -13.46 22.42 3.29
N THR A 97 -14.48 21.56 3.44
CA THR A 97 -14.48 20.34 4.27
C THR A 97 -14.77 19.10 3.47
#